data_AF-A0A087SVT0-F1
#
_entry.id   AF-A0A087SVT0-F1
#
_cell.length_a   1.000
_cell.length_b   1.000
_cell.length_c   1.000
_cell.angle_alpha   90.00
_cell.angle_beta   90.00
_cell.angle_gamma   90.00
#
_symmetry.space_group_name_H-M   'P 1'
#
loop_
_entity.id
_entity.type
_entity.pdbx_description
1 polymer ?
#
loop_
_entity_poly.entity_id
_entity_poly.type
_entity_poly.pdbx_seq_one_letter_code
_entity_poly.pdbx_strand_id
1 'polypeptide(L)'
;MVRCLTEVDEPCELGCEGLSYCTNFNSRPTELFRSCNKGADEAAEQNFLTWEEGVIQLPMMHIPVLKISECHPEIWKAIACTLQIKPCDPKALVNRICKADCIDILDKCVNRTKLLSHQSPVTLCEILSPPGNDTPCISLAPYMGQSKLAGTSLEVSHPCKPNRCDNNYICMVDRNCLIGHPCRPYICVPGCRLGDMSQLLVPRNTHVRIPSNTHGPRCHMVCYCNNENILEDCMTQPCLSTDHCWHDGKRYNHNTLFTSGCKTCFCYDGEVTCSPKQCGSGLPCNCQDHYVPVCGANGKTYPSACLARCVGLTDDQFEFGACYESDPCSPNSCHPYHRCVPKKRVCISIRHRSCKQYDCVNMQHNCNQQPKSPVCDTDNVEHPNICWMLQRRKSLGYYGKCMPHCRGSGLVCGHNGETYASECAAWAERVSVDYMGACAAVGSKYGKDSRCGGIKCAPLPSEHCTKVFPPGGCCPICGAALRLLYSQKLSDWSVEAIRDVDPVVIQTIAEKLREHVKVTECEVFAYLSLESDIIVLVIAITDSPT
;
A
#
# COMPACT_ATOMS: atom_id res chain seq x y z
N MET A 1 14.64 7.21 20.09
CA MET A 1 15.56 6.57 19.12
C MET A 1 15.46 5.05 19.17
N VAL A 2 15.61 4.40 20.33
CA VAL A 2 15.45 2.93 20.50
C VAL A 2 14.08 2.42 19.99
N ARG A 3 12.98 3.12 20.31
CA ARG A 3 11.61 2.76 19.87
C ARG A 3 11.43 2.64 18.35
N CYS A 4 12.04 3.55 17.57
CA CYS A 4 11.92 3.54 16.12
C CYS A 4 12.68 2.36 15.51
N LEU A 5 13.87 2.06 16.04
CA LEU A 5 14.68 0.94 15.59
C LEU A 5 13.99 -0.40 15.89
N THR A 6 13.45 -0.60 17.09
CA THR A 6 12.72 -1.83 17.43
C THR A 6 11.45 -2.03 16.59
N GLU A 7 10.74 -0.94 16.25
CA GLU A 7 9.56 -1.01 15.35
C GLU A 7 9.94 -1.34 13.89
N VAL A 8 11.15 -0.98 13.46
CA VAL A 8 11.70 -1.30 12.13
C VAL A 8 12.26 -2.73 12.09
N ASP A 9 12.90 -3.20 13.17
CA ASP A 9 13.53 -4.52 13.23
C ASP A 9 12.50 -5.66 13.40
N GLU A 10 11.39 -5.42 14.10
CA GLU A 10 10.28 -6.37 14.26
C GLU A 10 8.93 -5.70 13.87
N PRO A 11 8.65 -5.50 12.57
CA PRO A 11 7.46 -4.78 12.14
C PRO A 11 6.16 -5.52 12.49
N CYS A 12 5.10 -4.76 12.72
CA CYS A 12 3.76 -5.31 12.88
C CYS A 12 3.27 -5.92 11.57
N GLU A 13 2.88 -7.17 11.63
CA GLU A 13 2.72 -8.01 10.47
C GLU A 13 1.35 -8.70 10.49
N LEU A 14 0.62 -8.63 9.36
CA LEU A 14 -0.71 -9.26 9.24
C LEU A 14 -0.63 -10.78 9.31
N GLY A 15 -1.61 -11.36 9.99
CA GLY A 15 -1.85 -12.80 10.00
C GLY A 15 -1.00 -13.55 11.02
N CYS A 16 -1.58 -14.62 11.56
CA CYS A 16 -0.83 -15.63 12.27
C CYS A 16 -1.43 -17.02 12.09
N GLU A 17 -0.58 -17.98 11.74
CA GLU A 17 -0.96 -19.36 11.38
C GLU A 17 0.22 -20.33 11.54
N GLY A 18 -0.08 -21.63 11.61
CA GLY A 18 0.92 -22.70 11.66
C GLY A 18 1.56 -22.91 13.04
N LEU A 19 1.00 -22.31 14.10
CA LEU A 19 1.46 -22.51 15.47
C LEU A 19 0.88 -23.80 16.05
N SER A 20 1.72 -24.58 16.71
CA SER A 20 1.37 -25.86 17.35
C SER A 20 1.04 -25.73 18.83
N TYR A 21 1.71 -24.82 19.54
CA TYR A 21 1.48 -24.60 20.97
C TYR A 21 0.48 -23.46 21.21
N CYS A 22 0.73 -22.28 20.63
CA CYS A 22 -0.09 -21.08 20.71
C CYS A 22 -1.26 -21.09 19.73
N THR A 23 -2.01 -22.19 19.66
CA THR A 23 -3.04 -22.42 18.64
C THR A 23 -4.17 -21.39 18.61
N ASN A 24 -4.48 -20.72 19.73
CA ASN A 24 -5.50 -19.67 19.78
C ASN A 24 -5.14 -18.42 18.95
N PHE A 25 -3.88 -18.29 18.53
CA PHE A 25 -3.39 -17.21 17.66
C PHE A 25 -3.51 -17.56 16.17
N ASN A 26 -3.76 -18.83 15.82
CA ASN A 26 -3.98 -19.25 14.44
C ASN A 26 -5.31 -18.71 13.88
N SER A 27 -5.42 -18.68 12.55
CA SER A 27 -6.62 -18.28 11.81
C SER A 27 -7.07 -16.85 12.12
N ARG A 28 -6.09 -15.93 12.24
CA ARG A 28 -6.32 -14.49 12.48
C ARG A 28 -5.70 -13.64 11.36
N PRO A 29 -6.18 -13.76 10.10
CA PRO A 29 -5.54 -13.18 8.93
C PRO A 29 -5.50 -11.64 8.91
N THR A 30 -6.40 -10.97 9.65
CA THR A 30 -6.50 -9.51 9.69
C THR A 30 -5.91 -8.87 10.95
N GLU A 31 -5.47 -9.67 11.91
CA GLU A 31 -4.80 -9.17 13.13
C GLU A 31 -3.30 -9.00 12.89
N LEU A 32 -2.65 -8.19 13.74
CA LEU A 32 -1.23 -7.83 13.61
C LEU A 32 -0.39 -8.42 14.75
N PHE A 33 0.71 -9.05 14.37
CA PHE A 33 1.67 -9.68 15.29
C PHE A 33 3.10 -9.31 14.89
N ARG A 34 4.02 -9.22 15.84
CA ARG A 34 5.44 -8.96 15.55
C ARG A 34 6.24 -10.24 15.31
N SER A 35 5.79 -11.37 15.85
CA SER A 35 6.57 -12.60 15.86
C SER A 35 5.67 -13.83 15.74
N CYS A 36 5.02 -13.99 14.59
CA CYS A 36 4.28 -15.22 14.29
C CYS A 36 5.18 -16.20 13.53
N ASN A 37 5.93 -17.02 14.27
CA ASN A 37 6.79 -18.06 13.69
C ASN A 37 7.00 -19.21 14.68
N LYS A 38 7.53 -20.32 14.17
CA LYS A 38 7.80 -21.54 14.96
C LYS A 38 8.72 -21.30 16.16
N GLY A 39 9.75 -20.46 16.01
CA GLY A 39 10.68 -20.17 17.11
C GLY A 39 10.00 -19.44 18.27
N ALA A 40 9.08 -18.52 17.97
CA ALA A 40 8.27 -17.85 18.98
C ALA A 40 7.26 -18.79 19.66
N ASP A 41 6.70 -19.74 18.90
CA ASP A 41 5.81 -20.80 19.42
C ASP A 41 6.55 -21.69 20.43
N GLU A 42 7.74 -22.17 20.06
CA GLU A 42 8.61 -22.99 20.93
C GLU A 42 9.06 -22.20 22.16
N ALA A 43 9.45 -20.92 21.99
CA ALA A 43 9.83 -20.06 23.11
C ALA A 43 8.67 -19.83 24.08
N ALA A 44 7.43 -19.77 23.60
CA ALA A 44 6.25 -19.63 24.47
C ALA A 44 6.04 -20.89 25.31
N GLU A 45 6.18 -22.08 24.70
CA GLU A 45 6.13 -23.35 25.40
C GLU A 45 7.21 -23.44 26.50
N GLN A 46 8.45 -23.07 26.17
CA GLN A 46 9.55 -23.07 27.15
C GLN A 46 9.33 -22.10 28.31
N ASN A 47 8.80 -20.90 28.05
CA ASN A 47 8.44 -19.95 29.12
C ASN A 47 7.39 -20.53 30.05
N PHE A 48 6.35 -21.14 29.50
CA PHE A 48 5.29 -21.77 30.30
C PHE A 48 5.86 -22.86 31.21
N LEU A 49 6.68 -23.77 30.66
CA LEU A 49 7.32 -24.85 31.41
C LEU A 49 8.22 -24.31 32.53
N THR A 50 8.99 -23.25 32.26
CA THR A 50 9.85 -22.62 33.28
C THR A 50 9.04 -22.02 34.43
N TRP A 51 7.84 -21.49 34.15
CA TRP A 51 7.00 -20.90 35.18
C TRP A 51 6.27 -21.95 36.04
N GLU A 52 6.20 -23.22 35.63
CA GLU A 52 5.65 -24.29 36.48
C GLU A 52 6.38 -24.44 37.81
N GLU A 53 7.65 -24.02 37.88
CA GLU A 53 8.46 -24.00 39.10
C GLU A 53 7.94 -23.01 40.17
N GLY A 54 6.92 -22.20 39.85
CA GLY A 54 6.21 -21.34 40.80
C GLY A 54 6.88 -19.99 41.05
N VAL A 55 7.85 -19.60 40.22
CA VAL A 55 8.48 -18.27 40.26
C VAL A 55 8.69 -17.75 38.85
N ILE A 56 8.13 -16.59 38.55
CA ILE A 56 8.36 -15.90 37.28
C ILE A 56 9.60 -15.03 37.43
N GLN A 57 10.63 -15.36 36.65
CA GLN A 57 11.91 -14.69 36.62
C GLN A 57 11.89 -13.54 35.60
N LEU A 58 12.00 -12.30 36.08
CA LEU A 58 12.17 -11.11 35.25
C LEU A 58 13.53 -10.47 35.56
N PRO A 59 14.15 -9.72 34.63
CA PRO A 59 15.52 -9.20 34.80
C PRO A 59 15.80 -8.41 36.09
N MET A 60 14.77 -7.83 36.71
CA MET A 60 14.89 -7.05 37.95
C MET A 60 13.84 -7.42 39.01
N MET A 61 13.12 -8.53 38.85
CA MET A 61 12.02 -8.91 39.75
C MET A 61 11.73 -10.41 39.71
N HIS A 62 11.35 -10.96 40.85
CA HIS A 62 10.82 -12.32 40.96
C HIS A 62 9.37 -12.24 41.43
N ILE A 63 8.45 -12.89 40.70
CA ILE A 63 7.04 -12.93 41.08
C ILE A 63 6.73 -14.36 41.53
N PRO A 64 6.56 -14.62 42.84
CA PRO A 64 6.19 -15.94 43.32
C PRO A 64 4.72 -16.20 43.00
N VAL A 65 4.47 -17.24 42.23
CA VAL A 65 3.12 -17.67 41.84
C VAL A 65 2.81 -19.03 42.46
N LEU A 66 1.52 -19.34 42.58
CA LEU A 66 1.07 -20.70 42.86
C LEU A 66 1.47 -21.61 41.68
N LYS A 67 1.43 -22.93 41.88
CA LYS A 67 1.66 -23.88 40.78
C LYS A 67 0.71 -23.56 39.63
N ILE A 68 1.26 -23.22 38.47
CA ILE A 68 0.49 -22.75 37.32
C ILE A 68 -0.46 -23.83 36.79
N SER A 69 -0.06 -25.10 36.87
CA SER A 69 -0.92 -26.25 36.54
C SER A 69 -2.21 -26.30 37.36
N GLU A 70 -2.20 -25.76 38.58
CA GLU A 70 -3.34 -25.74 39.50
C GLU A 70 -4.03 -24.37 39.52
N CYS A 71 -3.42 -23.32 38.94
CA CYS A 71 -3.93 -21.96 38.94
C CYS A 71 -4.08 -21.39 37.54
N HIS A 72 -5.21 -21.72 36.89
CA HIS A 72 -5.60 -21.24 35.57
C HIS A 72 -4.51 -21.43 34.48
N PRO A 73 -4.14 -22.70 34.17
CA PRO A 73 -3.06 -22.99 33.21
C PRO A 73 -3.29 -22.36 31.83
N GLU A 74 -4.53 -22.32 31.34
CA GLU A 74 -4.86 -21.70 30.05
C GLU A 74 -4.57 -20.20 30.00
N ILE A 75 -4.72 -19.48 31.11
CA ILE A 75 -4.41 -18.04 31.19
C ILE A 75 -2.89 -17.85 31.10
N TRP A 76 -2.11 -18.64 31.84
CA TRP A 76 -0.65 -18.56 31.82
C TRP A 76 -0.08 -18.94 30.46
N LYS A 77 -0.68 -19.94 29.79
CA LYS A 77 -0.38 -20.27 28.40
C LYS A 77 -0.64 -19.07 27.48
N ALA A 78 -1.81 -18.42 27.61
CA ALA A 78 -2.12 -17.23 26.82
C ALA A 78 -1.15 -16.07 27.08
N ILE A 79 -0.68 -15.87 28.32
CA ILE A 79 0.36 -14.88 28.66
C ILE A 79 1.68 -15.24 27.98
N ALA A 80 2.15 -16.49 28.11
CA ALA A 80 3.39 -16.94 27.49
C ALA A 80 3.37 -16.73 25.97
N CYS A 81 2.27 -17.13 25.33
CA CYS A 81 2.04 -16.90 23.90
C CYS A 81 1.99 -15.41 23.55
N THR A 82 1.27 -14.59 24.32
CA THR A 82 1.18 -13.15 24.06
C THR A 82 2.54 -12.46 24.12
N LEU A 83 3.40 -12.86 25.06
CA LEU A 83 4.75 -12.29 25.21
C LEU A 83 5.69 -12.67 24.07
N GLN A 84 5.53 -13.86 23.47
CA GLN A 84 6.40 -14.33 22.40
C GLN A 84 5.87 -14.04 21.00
N ILE A 85 4.56 -14.23 20.77
CA ILE A 85 3.91 -13.93 19.49
C ILE A 85 3.75 -12.41 19.28
N LYS A 86 3.65 -11.66 20.39
CA LYS A 86 3.64 -10.20 20.44
C LYS A 86 2.54 -9.57 19.54
N PRO A 87 1.25 -9.69 19.89
CA PRO A 87 0.20 -8.87 19.31
C PRO A 87 0.57 -7.40 19.34
N CYS A 88 0.24 -6.67 18.29
CA CYS A 88 0.65 -5.28 18.20
C CYS A 88 -0.35 -4.38 17.50
N ASP A 89 -0.19 -3.08 17.73
CA ASP A 89 -1.02 -2.02 17.15
C ASP A 89 -0.13 -1.09 16.30
N PRO A 90 -0.57 -0.70 15.09
CA PRO A 90 0.23 0.13 14.19
C PRO A 90 0.31 1.59 14.63
N LYS A 91 -0.56 2.05 15.52
CA LYS A 91 -0.66 3.43 16.02
C LYS A 91 -0.12 3.58 17.44
N ALA A 92 0.05 2.48 18.17
CA ALA A 92 0.47 2.48 19.56
C ALA A 92 1.55 1.44 19.86
N LEU A 93 2.48 1.78 20.76
CA LEU A 93 3.42 0.81 21.28
C LEU A 93 2.70 -0.09 22.29
N VAL A 94 2.22 -1.21 21.79
CA VAL A 94 1.54 -2.23 22.57
C VAL A 94 2.50 -3.41 22.72
N ASN A 95 3.06 -3.58 23.92
CA ASN A 95 4.05 -4.63 24.22
C ASN A 95 3.89 -5.25 25.62
N ARG A 96 2.85 -4.86 26.35
CA ARG A 96 2.55 -5.32 27.71
C ARG A 96 1.06 -5.56 27.86
N ILE A 97 0.69 -6.53 28.70
CA ILE A 97 -0.71 -6.84 28.99
C ILE A 97 -1.39 -5.72 29.77
N CYS A 98 -2.70 -5.58 29.59
CA CYS A 98 -3.51 -4.58 30.26
C CYS A 98 -3.45 -4.71 31.80
N LYS A 99 -3.45 -3.57 32.51
CA LYS A 99 -3.37 -3.55 33.99
C LYS A 99 -4.52 -4.32 34.64
N ALA A 100 -5.73 -4.23 34.08
CA ALA A 100 -6.90 -4.97 34.55
C ALA A 100 -6.68 -6.50 34.45
N ASP A 101 -6.23 -6.98 33.30
CA ASP A 101 -5.91 -8.40 33.08
C ASP A 101 -4.80 -8.85 34.04
N CYS A 102 -3.72 -8.07 34.16
CA CYS A 102 -2.62 -8.38 35.08
C CYS A 102 -3.11 -8.54 36.53
N ILE A 103 -3.94 -7.60 37.02
CA ILE A 103 -4.45 -7.63 38.39
C ILE A 103 -5.34 -8.85 38.59
N ASP A 104 -6.27 -9.14 37.67
CA ASP A 104 -7.17 -10.29 37.77
C ASP A 104 -6.39 -11.62 37.89
N ILE A 105 -5.30 -11.74 37.13
CA ILE A 105 -4.45 -12.94 37.13
C ILE A 105 -3.66 -13.06 38.44
N LEU A 106 -2.97 -11.99 38.84
CA LEU A 106 -2.15 -12.02 40.05
C LEU A 106 -2.99 -12.12 41.31
N ASP A 107 -4.21 -11.56 41.35
CA ASP A 107 -5.08 -11.66 42.53
C ASP A 107 -5.48 -13.12 42.82
N LYS A 108 -5.63 -13.93 41.76
CA LYS A 108 -5.96 -15.36 41.82
C LYS A 108 -4.74 -16.25 42.02
N CYS A 109 -3.62 -15.94 41.38
CA CYS A 109 -2.50 -16.89 41.25
C CYS A 109 -1.18 -16.46 41.91
N VAL A 110 -1.07 -15.27 42.49
CA VAL A 110 0.13 -14.89 43.23
C VAL A 110 0.21 -15.62 44.58
N ASN A 111 1.39 -16.08 44.96
CA ASN A 111 1.60 -16.65 46.29
C ASN A 111 1.81 -15.53 47.32
N ARG A 112 0.71 -15.06 47.92
CA ARG A 112 0.70 -13.94 48.88
C ARG A 112 1.64 -14.15 50.08
N THR A 113 1.92 -15.39 50.47
CA THR A 113 2.81 -15.69 51.61
C THR A 113 4.29 -15.46 51.30
N LYS A 114 4.65 -15.43 50.01
CA LYS A 114 6.03 -15.22 49.52
C LYS A 114 6.27 -13.79 49.01
N LEU A 115 5.25 -12.93 49.03
CA LEU A 115 5.39 -11.53 48.62
C LEU A 115 6.10 -10.71 49.70
N LEU A 116 6.90 -9.73 49.27
CA LEU A 116 7.49 -8.74 50.18
C LEU A 116 6.38 -7.84 50.74
N SER A 117 6.60 -7.25 51.92
CA SER A 117 5.60 -6.46 52.65
C SER A 117 5.01 -5.27 51.87
N HIS A 118 5.71 -4.79 50.84
CA HIS A 118 5.30 -3.69 49.97
C HIS A 118 4.74 -4.14 48.61
N GLN A 119 4.61 -5.45 48.38
CA GLN A 119 4.14 -6.03 47.13
C GLN A 119 2.69 -6.52 47.26
N SER A 120 1.88 -6.17 46.26
CA SER A 120 0.51 -6.63 46.04
C SER A 120 0.29 -6.84 44.54
N PRO A 121 -0.76 -7.56 44.11
CA PRO A 121 -1.13 -7.64 42.70
C PRO A 121 -1.17 -6.27 42.01
N VAL A 122 -1.73 -5.26 42.67
CA VAL A 122 -1.84 -3.89 42.14
C VAL A 122 -0.47 -3.25 41.93
N THR A 123 0.40 -3.28 42.95
CA THR A 123 1.74 -2.64 42.87
C THR A 123 2.68 -3.39 41.91
N LEU A 124 2.52 -4.71 41.77
CA LEU A 124 3.25 -5.49 40.77
C LEU A 124 2.79 -5.13 39.36
N CYS A 125 1.48 -5.05 39.12
CA CYS A 125 0.92 -4.69 37.81
C CYS A 125 1.18 -3.23 37.42
N GLU A 126 1.48 -2.33 38.36
CA GLU A 126 1.98 -0.99 38.04
C GLU A 126 3.32 -1.00 37.32
N ILE A 127 4.14 -2.02 37.55
CA ILE A 127 5.45 -2.18 36.92
C ILE A 127 5.34 -3.01 35.63
N LEU A 128 4.47 -4.03 35.64
CA LEU A 128 4.33 -5.01 34.55
C LEU A 128 3.44 -4.53 33.40
N SER A 129 2.49 -3.64 33.67
CA SER A 129 1.58 -3.09 32.67
C SER A 129 1.96 -1.66 32.25
N PRO A 130 1.39 -1.13 31.16
CA PRO A 130 1.59 0.27 30.78
C PRO A 130 1.09 1.26 31.86
N PRO A 131 1.74 2.43 32.03
CA PRO A 131 1.38 3.39 33.05
C PRO A 131 0.20 4.28 32.63
N GLY A 132 -0.85 4.36 33.45
CA GLY A 132 -2.06 5.15 33.17
C GLY A 132 -3.24 4.28 32.74
N ASN A 133 -4.47 4.79 32.86
CA ASN A 133 -5.68 4.01 32.56
C ASN A 133 -5.99 3.93 31.06
N ASP A 134 -5.57 4.92 30.28
CA ASP A 134 -5.87 5.01 28.83
C ASP A 134 -4.67 4.67 27.93
N THR A 135 -3.61 4.08 28.49
CA THR A 135 -2.47 3.65 27.69
C THR A 135 -2.77 2.35 26.94
N PRO A 136 -2.50 2.29 25.63
CA PRO A 136 -2.69 1.08 24.82
C PRO A 136 -1.95 -0.12 25.42
N CYS A 137 -2.63 -1.26 25.46
CA CYS A 137 -2.15 -2.49 26.09
C CYS A 137 -2.71 -3.72 25.37
N ILE A 138 -2.12 -4.89 25.61
CA ILE A 138 -2.60 -6.15 25.06
C ILE A 138 -3.67 -6.72 25.98
N SER A 139 -4.91 -6.82 25.50
CA SER A 139 -5.94 -7.58 26.21
C SER A 139 -5.78 -9.07 25.94
N LEU A 140 -5.90 -9.90 26.97
CA LEU A 140 -5.78 -11.36 26.84
C LEU A 140 -7.07 -12.02 26.34
N ALA A 141 -8.23 -11.42 26.59
CA ALA A 141 -9.54 -12.00 26.29
C ALA A 141 -9.68 -12.53 24.85
N PRO A 142 -9.20 -11.85 23.79
CA PRO A 142 -9.26 -12.37 22.42
C PRO A 142 -8.50 -13.67 22.20
N TYR A 143 -7.45 -13.93 23.00
CA TYR A 143 -6.52 -15.06 22.84
C TYR A 143 -6.77 -16.21 23.82
N MET A 144 -7.78 -16.08 24.68
CA MET A 144 -8.22 -17.13 25.59
C MET A 144 -9.01 -18.25 24.90
N GLY A 145 -9.44 -18.04 23.65
CA GLY A 145 -10.12 -19.06 22.84
C GLY A 145 -9.70 -18.99 21.38
N GLN A 146 -10.16 -19.96 20.59
CA GLN A 146 -9.90 -19.99 19.16
C GLN A 146 -10.48 -18.76 18.45
N SER A 147 -9.85 -18.40 17.32
CA SER A 147 -10.35 -17.34 16.44
C SER A 147 -11.79 -17.62 16.00
N LYS A 148 -12.58 -16.55 15.82
CA LYS A 148 -13.93 -16.64 15.25
C LYS A 148 -13.94 -17.18 13.82
N LEU A 149 -12.80 -17.14 13.15
CA LEU A 149 -12.61 -17.61 11.78
C LEU A 149 -12.06 -19.05 11.70
N ALA A 150 -11.87 -19.71 12.86
CA ALA A 150 -11.40 -21.08 12.91
C ALA A 150 -12.36 -22.01 12.13
N GLY A 151 -11.84 -22.72 11.13
CA GLY A 151 -12.61 -23.64 10.28
C GLY A 151 -13.47 -22.99 9.18
N THR A 152 -13.45 -21.66 9.04
CA THR A 152 -14.20 -20.92 8.00
C THR A 152 -13.33 -20.05 7.11
N SER A 153 -12.13 -19.65 7.55
CA SER A 153 -11.22 -18.88 6.68
C SER A 153 -10.66 -19.78 5.58
N LEU A 154 -10.89 -19.40 4.31
CA LEU A 154 -9.91 -19.70 3.28
C LEU A 154 -8.58 -19.07 3.71
N GLU A 155 -7.52 -19.88 3.71
CA GLU A 155 -6.16 -19.47 4.08
C GLU A 155 -5.76 -18.28 3.20
N VAL A 156 -5.54 -17.11 3.80
CA VAL A 156 -5.03 -15.93 3.09
C VAL A 156 -3.53 -16.14 2.91
N SER A 157 -3.10 -16.31 1.68
CA SER A 157 -1.71 -16.68 1.40
C SER A 157 -0.78 -15.48 1.53
N HIS A 158 0.17 -15.62 2.47
CA HIS A 158 1.27 -14.70 2.71
C HIS A 158 2.60 -15.38 2.36
N PRO A 159 2.95 -15.50 1.07
CA PRO A 159 4.04 -16.37 0.62
C PRO A 159 5.44 -15.92 1.09
N CYS A 160 5.54 -14.67 1.57
CA CYS A 160 6.75 -14.12 2.17
C CYS A 160 6.82 -14.25 3.70
N LYS A 161 5.91 -15.02 4.30
CA LYS A 161 5.86 -15.27 5.74
C LYS A 161 5.82 -16.77 6.04
N PRO A 162 6.82 -17.32 6.75
CA PRO A 162 8.07 -16.66 7.16
C PRO A 162 8.92 -16.28 5.94
N ASN A 163 9.79 -15.28 6.08
CA ASN A 163 10.70 -14.88 5.00
C ASN A 163 11.58 -16.07 4.57
N ARG A 164 11.48 -16.45 3.29
CA ARG A 164 12.20 -17.59 2.68
C ARG A 164 13.46 -17.17 1.91
N CYS A 165 13.76 -15.88 1.86
CA CYS A 165 14.89 -15.33 1.13
C CYS A 165 16.10 -15.10 2.04
N ASP A 166 17.31 -15.18 1.48
CA ASP A 166 18.56 -14.91 2.20
C ASP A 166 18.70 -13.43 2.63
N ASN A 167 19.61 -13.14 3.56
CA ASN A 167 19.79 -11.82 4.21
C ASN A 167 20.06 -10.61 3.30
N ASN A 168 20.28 -10.78 1.99
CA ASN A 168 20.49 -9.71 1.00
C ASN A 168 19.38 -9.65 -0.07
N TYR A 169 18.33 -10.44 0.10
CA TYR A 169 17.21 -10.53 -0.81
C TYR A 169 15.91 -10.17 -0.10
N ILE A 170 15.08 -9.44 -0.83
CA ILE A 170 13.76 -9.03 -0.42
C ILE A 170 12.77 -10.05 -0.97
N CYS A 171 11.94 -10.60 -0.10
CA CYS A 171 10.82 -11.42 -0.53
C CYS A 171 9.70 -10.54 -1.09
N MET A 172 9.30 -10.83 -2.33
CA MET A 172 8.16 -10.21 -2.99
C MET A 172 7.22 -11.29 -3.49
N VAL A 173 5.91 -11.00 -3.48
CA VAL A 173 4.88 -11.91 -4.00
C VAL A 173 5.08 -12.05 -5.52
N ASP A 174 5.18 -13.29 -6.01
CA ASP A 174 5.19 -13.54 -7.45
C ASP A 174 3.76 -13.59 -7.96
N ARG A 175 3.31 -12.44 -8.44
CA ARG A 175 1.95 -12.26 -8.95
C ARG A 175 1.77 -12.84 -10.36
N ASN A 176 2.80 -13.44 -10.96
CA ASN A 176 2.66 -14.28 -12.16
C ASN A 176 2.37 -15.74 -11.80
N CYS A 177 2.59 -16.14 -10.55
CA CYS A 177 2.25 -17.46 -10.07
C CYS A 177 0.77 -17.49 -9.68
N LEU A 178 -0.03 -18.19 -10.49
CA LEU A 178 -1.46 -18.34 -10.24
C LEU A 178 -1.72 -19.26 -9.04
N ILE A 179 -2.73 -18.93 -8.24
CA ILE A 179 -3.15 -19.74 -7.10
C ILE A 179 -3.47 -21.17 -7.60
N GLY A 180 -2.92 -22.17 -6.91
CA GLY A 180 -3.10 -23.59 -7.25
C GLY A 180 -2.20 -24.14 -8.37
N HIS A 181 -1.33 -23.33 -8.99
CA HIS A 181 -0.39 -23.79 -10.02
C HIS A 181 0.97 -24.22 -9.43
N PRO A 182 1.72 -25.12 -10.09
CA PRO A 182 3.03 -25.60 -9.62
C PRO A 182 4.13 -24.56 -9.89
N CYS A 183 4.06 -23.44 -9.18
CA CYS A 183 5.05 -22.37 -9.20
C CYS A 183 5.34 -21.89 -7.77
N ARG A 184 6.42 -21.13 -7.59
CA ARG A 184 6.71 -20.50 -6.31
C ARG A 184 5.90 -19.21 -6.21
N PRO A 185 5.05 -19.02 -5.18
CA PRO A 185 4.22 -17.81 -5.03
C PRO A 185 5.01 -16.58 -4.56
N TYR A 186 6.34 -16.68 -4.49
CA TYR A 186 7.25 -15.61 -4.11
C TYR A 186 8.50 -15.62 -4.98
N ILE A 187 9.13 -14.45 -5.08
CA ILE A 187 10.44 -14.24 -5.68
C ILE A 187 11.36 -13.53 -4.69
N CYS A 188 12.65 -13.86 -4.75
CA CYS A 188 13.69 -13.20 -3.98
C CYS A 188 14.40 -12.18 -4.87
N VAL A 189 14.21 -10.90 -4.60
CA VAL A 189 14.78 -9.80 -5.38
C VAL A 189 15.96 -9.21 -4.62
N PRO A 190 17.14 -9.05 -5.22
CA PRO A 190 18.28 -8.43 -4.54
C PRO A 190 17.97 -6.97 -4.19
N GLY A 191 18.57 -6.49 -3.11
CA GLY A 191 18.37 -5.12 -2.64
C GLY A 191 19.59 -4.51 -1.97
N CYS A 192 19.54 -3.19 -1.79
CA CYS A 192 20.55 -2.43 -1.07
C CYS A 192 20.15 -2.26 0.39
N ARG A 193 21.12 -2.35 1.30
CA ARG A 193 20.93 -1.99 2.70
C ARG A 193 20.85 -0.47 2.83
N LEU A 194 19.94 0.02 3.66
CA LEU A 194 19.77 1.46 3.89
C LEU A 194 20.81 2.08 4.83
N GLY A 195 21.69 1.26 5.41
CA GLY A 195 22.84 1.69 6.21
C GLY A 195 23.46 0.53 6.97
N ASP A 196 24.66 0.74 7.52
CA ASP A 196 25.45 -0.32 8.17
C ASP A 196 24.74 -0.94 9.40
N MET A 197 23.92 -0.15 10.08
CA MET A 197 23.18 -0.56 11.28
C MET A 197 21.74 -1.01 11.01
N SER A 198 21.25 -0.85 9.77
CA SER A 198 19.86 -1.16 9.41
C SER A 198 19.76 -2.50 8.70
N GLN A 199 18.81 -3.34 9.11
CA GLN A 199 18.46 -4.57 8.38
C GLN A 199 17.50 -4.30 7.22
N LEU A 200 17.03 -3.05 7.05
CA LEU A 200 16.08 -2.70 6.03
C LEU A 200 16.74 -2.68 4.64
N LEU A 201 16.16 -3.47 3.74
CA LEU A 201 16.56 -3.58 2.34
C LEU A 201 15.57 -2.85 1.43
N VAL A 202 16.08 -2.26 0.36
CA VAL A 202 15.28 -1.67 -0.73
C VAL A 202 15.59 -2.36 -2.05
N PRO A 203 14.60 -2.62 -2.93
CA PRO A 203 14.85 -3.34 -4.17
C PRO A 203 15.86 -2.64 -5.07
N ARG A 204 16.63 -3.39 -5.86
CA ARG A 204 17.46 -2.83 -6.94
C ARG A 204 16.66 -1.94 -7.88
N ASN A 205 17.37 -1.00 -8.50
CA ASN A 205 16.82 -0.02 -9.46
C ASN A 205 15.73 0.86 -8.84
N THR A 206 15.92 1.25 -7.58
CA THR A 206 15.01 2.15 -6.88
C THR A 206 15.75 3.36 -6.33
N HIS A 207 15.08 4.51 -6.38
CA HIS A 207 15.52 5.70 -5.67
C HIS A 207 14.95 5.67 -4.25
N VAL A 208 15.80 5.95 -3.27
CA VAL A 208 15.45 5.87 -1.85
C VAL A 208 15.86 7.14 -1.14
N ARG A 209 14.97 7.62 -0.28
CA ARG A 209 15.23 8.78 0.56
C ARG A 209 15.86 8.32 1.88
N ILE A 210 17.08 8.75 2.14
CA ILE A 210 17.80 8.47 3.39
C ILE A 210 18.18 9.76 4.11
N PRO A 211 18.37 9.74 5.44
CA PRO A 211 18.88 10.89 6.19
C PRO A 211 20.26 11.33 5.67
N SER A 212 20.52 12.64 5.69
CA SER A 212 21.83 13.18 5.35
C SER A 212 22.77 13.15 6.55
N ASN A 213 23.96 12.58 6.37
CA ASN A 213 25.00 12.56 7.40
C ASN A 213 25.80 13.88 7.45
N THR A 214 25.70 14.74 6.44
CA THR A 214 26.53 15.94 6.27
C THR A 214 25.81 17.24 6.61
N HIS A 215 24.48 17.30 6.45
CA HIS A 215 23.71 18.55 6.55
C HIS A 215 22.84 18.64 7.82
N GLY A 216 22.89 17.65 8.70
CA GLY A 216 22.17 17.61 9.98
C GLY A 216 20.89 16.75 9.97
N PRO A 217 20.24 16.57 11.13
CA PRO A 217 19.26 15.50 11.37
C PRO A 217 17.91 15.62 10.62
N ARG A 218 17.70 16.68 9.83
CA ARG A 218 16.45 16.95 9.08
C ARG A 218 16.65 17.11 7.58
N CYS A 219 17.89 16.92 7.16
CA CYS A 219 18.25 16.93 5.77
C CYS A 219 18.21 15.51 5.25
N HIS A 220 17.84 15.37 3.99
CA HIS A 220 17.73 14.08 3.35
C HIS A 220 18.54 14.08 2.06
N MET A 221 18.95 12.89 1.64
CA MET A 221 19.46 12.65 0.31
C MET A 221 18.61 11.59 -0.37
N VAL A 222 18.53 11.66 -1.69
CA VAL A 222 17.94 10.62 -2.52
C VAL A 222 19.08 9.87 -3.19
N CYS A 223 19.24 8.59 -2.87
CA CYS A 223 20.27 7.73 -3.45
C CYS A 223 19.62 6.68 -4.36
N TYR A 224 20.38 6.18 -5.32
CA TYR A 224 19.96 5.11 -6.22
C TYR A 224 20.55 3.77 -5.78
N CYS A 225 19.71 2.74 -5.69
CA CYS A 225 20.15 1.37 -5.45
C CYS A 225 20.53 0.72 -6.77
N ASN A 226 21.84 0.59 -7.01
CA ASN A 226 22.38 0.13 -8.28
C ASN A 226 22.35 -1.40 -8.45
N ASN A 227 22.86 -1.88 -9.58
CA ASN A 227 22.91 -3.31 -9.90
C ASN A 227 23.92 -4.11 -9.05
N GLU A 228 24.81 -3.42 -8.33
CA GLU A 228 25.82 -4.00 -7.44
C GLU A 228 25.35 -4.07 -5.97
N ASN A 229 24.08 -3.73 -5.69
CA ASN A 229 23.52 -3.61 -4.33
C ASN A 229 24.13 -2.47 -3.48
N ILE A 230 24.65 -1.43 -4.12
CA ILE A 230 25.26 -0.28 -3.46
C ILE A 230 24.32 0.93 -3.65
N LEU A 231 24.15 1.70 -2.59
CA LEU A 231 23.53 3.01 -2.67
C LEU A 231 24.56 4.01 -3.19
N GLU A 232 24.33 4.53 -4.39
CA GLU A 232 25.17 5.53 -5.04
C GLU A 232 24.34 6.69 -5.61
N ASP A 233 24.99 7.61 -6.32
CA ASP A 233 24.35 8.77 -6.97
C ASP A 233 23.43 9.58 -6.02
N CYS A 234 23.89 9.75 -4.78
CA CYS A 234 23.15 10.45 -3.75
C CYS A 234 23.05 11.95 -4.01
N MET A 235 21.84 12.44 -4.22
CA MET A 235 21.53 13.85 -4.42
C MET A 235 20.96 14.46 -3.14
N THR A 236 21.49 15.61 -2.72
CA THR A 236 20.97 16.34 -1.56
C THR A 236 19.59 16.91 -1.85
N GLN A 237 18.70 16.83 -0.86
CA GLN A 237 17.37 17.45 -0.91
C GLN A 237 17.32 18.68 0.01
N PRO A 238 16.39 19.61 -0.22
CA PRO A 238 16.08 20.65 0.74
C PRO A 238 15.82 20.05 2.13
N CYS A 239 16.46 20.63 3.15
CA CYS A 239 16.23 20.21 4.52
C CYS A 239 14.80 20.57 4.91
N LEU A 240 14.09 19.61 5.51
CA LEU A 240 12.75 19.86 6.00
C LEU A 240 12.83 20.72 7.25
N SER A 241 12.01 21.75 7.30
CA SER A 241 11.73 22.44 8.53
C SER A 241 10.65 21.67 9.34
N THR A 242 10.62 21.87 10.66
CA THR A 242 9.54 21.35 11.52
C THR A 242 8.59 22.47 11.88
N ASP A 243 8.40 23.40 10.96
CA ASP A 243 7.57 24.56 11.19
C ASP A 243 6.11 24.15 11.36
N HIS A 244 5.46 24.90 12.24
CA HIS A 244 4.03 24.84 12.42
C HIS A 244 3.34 25.53 11.24
N CYS A 245 2.14 25.08 10.92
CA CYS A 245 1.34 25.67 9.87
C CYS A 245 0.30 26.62 10.46
N TRP A 246 -0.02 27.67 9.72
CA TRP A 246 -1.13 28.57 10.02
C TRP A 246 -2.26 28.32 9.01
N HIS A 247 -3.46 28.03 9.51
CA HIS A 247 -4.64 27.81 8.69
C HIS A 247 -5.89 28.29 9.40
N ASP A 248 -6.70 29.12 8.72
CA ASP A 248 -7.89 29.78 9.29
C ASP A 248 -7.62 30.47 10.65
N GLY A 249 -6.46 31.12 10.79
CA GLY A 249 -6.05 31.81 12.02
C GLY A 249 -5.64 30.89 13.19
N LYS A 250 -5.66 29.56 12.99
CA LYS A 250 -5.21 28.58 13.98
C LYS A 250 -3.81 28.05 13.64
N ARG A 251 -3.05 27.77 14.69
CA ARG A 251 -1.72 27.15 14.60
C ARG A 251 -1.82 25.64 14.74
N TYR A 252 -1.26 24.92 13.78
CA TYR A 252 -1.16 23.46 13.76
C TYR A 252 0.30 23.02 13.84
N ASN A 253 0.60 22.06 14.71
CA ASN A 253 1.96 21.52 14.80
C ASN A 253 2.31 20.72 13.54
N HIS A 254 3.60 20.66 13.21
CA HIS A 254 4.11 19.77 12.17
C HIS A 254 3.61 18.32 12.36
N ASN A 255 3.32 17.63 11.26
CA ASN A 255 2.82 16.25 11.22
C ASN A 255 1.44 16.07 11.89
N THR A 256 0.58 17.09 11.78
CA THR A 256 -0.79 17.05 12.32
C THR A 256 -1.80 16.92 11.20
N LEU A 257 -2.65 15.89 11.29
CA LEU A 257 -3.90 15.79 10.53
C LEU A 257 -5.00 16.54 11.28
N PHE A 258 -5.72 17.41 10.59
CA PHE A 258 -6.82 18.19 11.17
C PHE A 258 -7.96 18.39 10.19
N THR A 259 -9.11 18.81 10.69
CA THR A 259 -10.29 19.09 9.87
C THR A 259 -10.52 20.60 9.82
N SER A 260 -10.66 21.16 8.62
CA SER A 260 -11.15 22.53 8.40
C SER A 260 -12.45 22.46 7.58
N GLY A 261 -13.55 22.79 8.25
CA GLY A 261 -14.91 22.56 7.73
C GLY A 261 -15.16 21.08 7.44
N CYS A 262 -15.27 20.73 6.16
CA CYS A 262 -15.44 19.35 5.71
C CYS A 262 -14.19 18.75 5.06
N LYS A 263 -13.08 19.52 4.98
CA LYS A 263 -11.81 19.12 4.38
C LYS A 263 -10.93 18.46 5.43
N THR A 264 -10.26 17.38 5.02
CA THR A 264 -9.15 16.80 5.80
C THR A 264 -7.87 17.48 5.36
N CYS A 265 -7.19 18.15 6.27
CA CYS A 265 -5.96 18.89 6.03
C CYS A 265 -4.80 18.29 6.80
N PHE A 266 -3.61 18.41 6.25
CA PHE A 266 -2.38 17.92 6.85
C PHE A 266 -1.35 19.04 6.89
N CYS A 267 -0.84 19.33 8.08
CA CYS A 267 0.24 20.27 8.29
C CYS A 267 1.58 19.53 8.19
N TYR A 268 2.39 19.90 7.19
CA TYR A 268 3.70 19.35 6.99
C TYR A 268 4.67 20.46 6.58
N ASP A 269 5.72 20.62 7.38
CA ASP A 269 6.80 21.57 7.12
C ASP A 269 6.31 23.02 6.81
N GLY A 270 5.50 23.58 7.72
CA GLY A 270 4.90 24.92 7.54
C GLY A 270 3.80 25.01 6.47
N GLU A 271 3.57 23.97 5.68
CA GLU A 271 2.60 23.94 4.59
C GLU A 271 1.36 23.12 4.95
N VAL A 272 0.19 23.65 4.59
CA VAL A 272 -1.08 22.92 4.74
C VAL A 272 -1.51 22.38 3.38
N THR A 273 -1.58 21.05 3.28
CA THR A 273 -2.23 20.37 2.16
C THR A 273 -3.60 19.89 2.60
N CYS A 274 -4.66 20.39 1.96
CA CYS A 274 -6.03 19.96 2.24
C CYS A 274 -6.57 19.07 1.15
N SER A 275 -7.39 18.09 1.55
CA SER A 275 -8.24 17.36 0.62
C SER A 275 -9.10 18.38 -0.13
N PRO A 276 -9.17 18.30 -1.45
CA PRO A 276 -10.09 19.11 -2.21
C PRO A 276 -11.53 18.74 -1.79
N LYS A 277 -12.27 19.75 -1.35
CA LYS A 277 -13.69 19.62 -1.01
C LYS A 277 -14.41 20.97 -1.16
N GLN A 278 -15.51 20.93 -1.91
CA GLN A 278 -16.76 21.55 -1.47
C GLN A 278 -17.57 20.48 -0.71
N CYS A 279 -18.35 20.89 0.29
CA CYS A 279 -19.02 19.96 1.22
C CYS A 279 -20.29 19.28 0.67
N GLY A 280 -20.54 19.33 -0.65
CA GLY A 280 -21.75 18.80 -1.29
C GLY A 280 -21.60 17.40 -1.92
N SER A 281 -22.73 16.79 -2.28
CA SER A 281 -22.85 15.50 -2.99
C SER A 281 -22.67 15.59 -4.52
N GLY A 282 -22.32 16.78 -5.03
CA GLY A 282 -22.17 17.07 -6.46
C GLY A 282 -20.81 16.71 -7.06
N LEU A 283 -20.60 17.11 -8.33
CA LEU A 283 -19.28 17.13 -8.94
C LEU A 283 -18.43 18.26 -8.31
N PRO A 284 -17.10 18.17 -8.37
CA PRO A 284 -16.21 19.23 -7.90
C PRO A 284 -16.53 20.62 -8.51
N CYS A 285 -16.25 21.68 -7.76
CA CYS A 285 -16.45 23.09 -8.15
C CYS A 285 -17.88 23.48 -8.58
N ASN A 286 -18.91 22.76 -8.13
CA ASN A 286 -20.31 22.95 -8.57
C ASN A 286 -20.48 22.85 -10.09
N CYS A 287 -19.63 22.09 -10.77
CA CYS A 287 -19.77 21.85 -12.20
C CYS A 287 -21.06 21.07 -12.50
N GLN A 288 -21.69 21.40 -13.64
CA GLN A 288 -22.79 20.63 -14.20
C GLN A 288 -22.32 19.23 -14.60
N ASP A 289 -23.25 18.29 -14.65
CA ASP A 289 -23.01 16.87 -14.89
C ASP A 289 -23.09 16.45 -16.36
N HIS A 290 -22.89 17.41 -17.27
CA HIS A 290 -22.76 17.11 -18.70
C HIS A 290 -21.44 16.40 -18.98
N TYR A 291 -21.53 15.23 -19.62
CA TYR A 291 -20.37 14.48 -20.09
C TYR A 291 -19.97 14.96 -21.49
N VAL A 292 -19.07 15.94 -21.52
CA VAL A 292 -18.47 16.50 -22.74
C VAL A 292 -16.96 16.51 -22.50
N PRO A 293 -16.27 15.38 -22.77
CA PRO A 293 -14.93 15.17 -22.25
C PRO A 293 -13.92 16.12 -22.88
N VAL A 294 -12.88 16.41 -22.11
CA VAL A 294 -11.67 17.09 -22.58
C VAL A 294 -10.43 16.30 -22.18
N CYS A 295 -9.40 16.30 -23.02
CA CYS A 295 -8.12 15.67 -22.75
C CYS A 295 -7.15 16.72 -22.20
N GLY A 296 -6.74 16.59 -20.95
CA GLY A 296 -5.74 17.46 -20.35
C GLY A 296 -4.31 17.14 -20.79
N ALA A 297 -3.44 18.14 -20.75
CA ALA A 297 -2.01 18.01 -21.05
C ALA A 297 -1.26 17.04 -20.11
N ASN A 298 -1.89 16.64 -18.99
CA ASN A 298 -1.41 15.59 -18.09
C ASN A 298 -1.82 14.18 -18.52
N GLY A 299 -2.47 14.02 -19.68
CA GLY A 299 -2.93 12.74 -20.21
C GLY A 299 -4.19 12.19 -19.56
N LYS A 300 -4.90 13.01 -18.75
CA LYS A 300 -6.18 12.64 -18.11
C LYS A 300 -7.36 13.23 -18.89
N THR A 301 -8.35 12.40 -19.13
CA THR A 301 -9.69 12.76 -19.59
C THR A 301 -10.49 13.32 -18.41
N TYR A 302 -10.95 14.56 -18.56
CA TYR A 302 -11.90 15.18 -17.63
C TYR A 302 -13.29 15.10 -18.22
N PRO A 303 -14.34 14.77 -17.44
CA PRO A 303 -15.72 14.67 -17.96
C PRO A 303 -16.27 15.97 -18.54
N SER A 304 -15.69 17.13 -18.17
CA SER A 304 -16.01 18.43 -18.74
C SER A 304 -14.86 19.43 -18.62
N ALA A 305 -14.86 20.45 -19.48
CA ALA A 305 -13.94 21.60 -19.37
C ALA A 305 -14.03 22.32 -18.01
N CYS A 306 -15.22 22.34 -17.39
CA CYS A 306 -15.41 22.90 -16.04
C CYS A 306 -14.56 22.16 -15.01
N LEU A 307 -14.53 20.82 -15.08
CA LEU A 307 -13.72 19.99 -14.17
C LEU A 307 -12.22 20.10 -14.44
N ALA A 308 -11.81 20.23 -15.71
CA ALA A 308 -10.41 20.52 -16.04
C ALA A 308 -9.93 21.84 -15.41
N ARG A 309 -10.74 22.92 -15.55
CA ARG A 309 -10.45 24.21 -14.91
C ARG A 309 -10.51 24.15 -13.39
N CYS A 310 -11.41 23.34 -12.83
CA CYS A 310 -11.55 23.16 -11.38
C CYS A 310 -10.27 22.67 -10.72
N VAL A 311 -9.49 21.84 -11.41
CA VAL A 311 -8.19 21.34 -10.93
C VAL A 311 -6.99 22.20 -11.34
N GLY A 312 -7.26 23.37 -11.94
CA GLY A 312 -6.24 24.37 -12.27
C GLY A 312 -5.65 24.29 -13.67
N LEU A 313 -6.22 23.49 -14.59
CA LEU A 313 -5.81 23.54 -15.99
C LEU A 313 -6.35 24.81 -16.67
N THR A 314 -5.51 25.45 -17.48
CA THR A 314 -5.90 26.55 -18.36
C THR A 314 -6.43 26.05 -19.70
N ASP A 315 -7.09 26.90 -20.49
CA ASP A 315 -7.72 26.52 -21.76
C ASP A 315 -6.73 26.04 -22.84
N ASP A 316 -5.45 26.42 -22.73
CA ASP A 316 -4.35 25.92 -23.57
C ASP A 316 -3.76 24.58 -23.09
N GLN A 317 -4.19 24.12 -21.91
CA GLN A 317 -3.71 22.87 -21.29
C GLN A 317 -4.72 21.73 -21.42
N PHE A 318 -5.78 21.88 -22.22
CA PHE A 318 -6.66 20.78 -22.59
C PHE A 318 -7.28 20.98 -23.98
N GLU A 319 -7.69 19.87 -24.59
CA GLU A 319 -8.37 19.85 -25.89
C GLU A 319 -9.72 19.12 -25.77
N PHE A 320 -10.67 19.42 -26.67
CA PHE A 320 -11.97 18.73 -26.67
C PHE A 320 -11.84 17.28 -27.15
N GLY A 321 -12.62 16.39 -26.53
CA GLY A 321 -12.57 14.95 -26.76
C GLY A 321 -11.86 14.21 -25.64
N ALA A 322 -12.03 12.89 -25.60
CA ALA A 322 -11.33 12.05 -24.63
C ALA A 322 -9.88 11.81 -25.05
N CYS A 323 -8.96 11.60 -24.09
CA CYS A 323 -7.56 11.29 -24.42
C CYS A 323 -7.41 9.97 -25.21
N TYR A 324 -8.39 9.08 -25.10
CA TYR A 324 -8.42 7.85 -25.90
C TYR A 324 -8.62 8.13 -27.40
N GLU A 325 -9.32 9.20 -27.78
CA GLU A 325 -9.68 9.51 -29.18
C GLU A 325 -8.51 10.12 -29.96
N SER A 326 -7.60 10.81 -29.26
CA SER A 326 -6.40 11.37 -29.87
C SER A 326 -5.32 10.29 -30.08
N ASP A 327 -4.71 10.28 -31.27
CA ASP A 327 -3.54 9.47 -31.57
C ASP A 327 -2.26 10.31 -31.30
N PRO A 328 -1.50 10.01 -30.23
CA PRO A 328 -0.29 10.75 -29.91
C PRO A 328 0.83 10.58 -30.95
N CYS A 329 0.67 9.67 -31.91
CA CYS A 329 1.59 9.46 -33.01
C CYS A 329 1.18 10.16 -34.33
N SER A 330 0.12 10.97 -34.32
CA SER A 330 -0.35 11.70 -35.48
C SER A 330 -0.37 13.23 -35.22
N PRO A 331 0.46 14.04 -35.91
CA PRO A 331 1.52 13.63 -36.85
C PRO A 331 2.69 12.92 -36.15
N ASN A 332 3.49 12.17 -36.92
CA ASN A 332 4.62 11.41 -36.37
C ASN A 332 5.61 12.33 -35.66
N SER A 333 5.65 12.21 -34.33
CA SER A 333 6.45 13.07 -33.45
C SER A 333 7.86 12.51 -33.18
N CYS A 334 8.30 11.51 -33.96
CA CYS A 334 9.59 10.85 -33.84
C CYS A 334 10.51 11.14 -35.03
N HIS A 335 11.83 10.99 -34.83
CA HIS A 335 12.82 11.13 -35.90
C HIS A 335 12.59 10.14 -37.07
N PRO A 336 13.08 10.42 -38.30
CA PRO A 336 12.83 9.62 -39.52
C PRO A 336 13.21 8.12 -39.50
N TYR A 337 13.89 7.64 -38.46
CA TYR A 337 14.28 6.23 -38.27
C TYR A 337 13.68 5.59 -37.01
N HIS A 338 12.82 6.33 -36.34
CA HIS A 338 12.10 5.88 -35.16
C HIS A 338 10.65 5.64 -35.53
N ARG A 339 10.08 4.58 -34.97
CA ARG A 339 8.65 4.32 -35.05
C ARG A 339 7.99 4.82 -33.78
N CYS A 340 7.00 5.70 -33.95
CA CYS A 340 6.16 6.13 -32.85
C CYS A 340 5.24 5.00 -32.40
N VAL A 341 5.13 4.81 -31.10
CA VAL A 341 4.21 3.86 -30.46
C VAL A 341 3.42 4.61 -29.38
N PRO A 342 2.08 4.59 -29.41
CA PRO A 342 1.28 5.21 -28.36
C PRO A 342 1.57 4.61 -26.99
N LYS A 343 1.72 5.48 -25.97
CA LYS A 343 1.90 5.11 -24.57
C LYS A 343 1.18 6.13 -23.69
N LYS A 344 -0.14 6.01 -23.74
CA LYS A 344 -1.09 6.87 -23.02
C LYS A 344 -0.90 6.69 -21.51
N ARG A 345 -0.69 7.77 -20.79
CA ARG A 345 -0.38 7.74 -19.35
C ARG A 345 -0.84 9.01 -18.65
N VAL A 346 -1.20 8.89 -17.37
CA VAL A 346 -1.62 10.02 -16.53
C VAL A 346 -0.47 10.45 -15.62
N CYS A 347 0.00 11.69 -15.80
CA CYS A 347 1.01 12.31 -14.95
C CYS A 347 0.36 13.10 -13.80
N ILE A 348 1.00 13.11 -12.63
CA ILE A 348 0.49 13.84 -11.45
C ILE A 348 0.78 15.35 -11.49
N SER A 349 1.77 15.75 -12.29
CA SER A 349 2.21 17.14 -12.46
C SER A 349 2.77 17.32 -13.88
N ILE A 350 2.50 18.48 -14.47
CA ILE A 350 3.00 18.88 -15.80
C ILE A 350 3.85 20.15 -15.75
N ARG A 351 4.21 20.62 -14.54
CA ARG A 351 4.95 21.88 -14.35
C ARG A 351 6.38 21.84 -14.88
N HIS A 352 7.08 20.74 -14.67
CA HIS A 352 8.52 20.65 -14.95
C HIS A 352 8.82 19.96 -16.28
N ARG A 353 7.98 19.02 -16.71
CA ARG A 353 8.14 18.27 -17.97
C ARG A 353 6.77 17.95 -18.57
N SER A 354 6.70 17.92 -19.90
CA SER A 354 5.50 17.50 -20.61
C SER A 354 5.20 16.02 -20.37
N CYS A 355 3.92 15.68 -20.22
CA CYS A 355 3.48 14.31 -20.02
C CYS A 355 3.49 13.53 -21.35
N LYS A 356 4.65 12.96 -21.71
CA LYS A 356 4.86 12.29 -23.00
C LYS A 356 3.92 11.09 -23.19
N GLN A 357 3.04 11.17 -24.20
CA GLN A 357 2.00 10.15 -24.49
C GLN A 357 2.42 9.08 -25.52
N TYR A 358 3.68 9.05 -25.93
CA TYR A 358 4.20 8.10 -26.91
C TYR A 358 5.67 7.77 -26.63
N ASP A 359 6.12 6.62 -27.12
CA ASP A 359 7.54 6.24 -27.15
C ASP A 359 8.04 6.21 -28.61
N CYS A 360 9.30 6.61 -28.82
CA CYS A 360 9.96 6.52 -30.11
C CYS A 360 10.90 5.32 -30.09
N VAL A 361 10.57 4.27 -30.85
CA VAL A 361 11.37 3.04 -30.91
C VAL A 361 12.34 3.14 -32.08
N ASN A 362 13.65 3.08 -31.79
CA ASN A 362 14.67 3.09 -32.83
C ASN A 362 14.66 1.75 -33.59
N MET A 363 14.39 1.80 -34.90
CA MET A 363 14.30 0.62 -35.76
C MET A 363 15.63 0.23 -36.43
N GLN A 364 16.70 1.02 -36.25
CA GLN A 364 18.03 0.72 -36.80
C GLN A 364 18.86 -0.20 -35.90
N HIS A 365 18.58 -0.21 -34.59
CA HIS A 365 19.28 -1.09 -33.67
C HIS A 365 18.75 -2.52 -33.76
N ASN A 366 19.64 -3.49 -33.48
CA ASN A 366 19.25 -4.88 -33.36
C ASN A 366 18.28 -5.05 -32.17
N CYS A 367 17.06 -5.52 -32.42
CA CYS A 367 16.05 -5.73 -31.38
C CYS A 367 16.54 -6.65 -30.24
N ASN A 368 17.55 -7.50 -30.48
CA ASN A 368 18.16 -8.34 -29.44
C ASN A 368 19.01 -7.57 -28.42
N GLN A 369 19.52 -6.40 -28.79
CA GLN A 369 20.31 -5.54 -27.90
C GLN A 369 19.44 -4.61 -27.06
N GLN A 370 18.15 -4.49 -27.36
CA GLN A 370 17.23 -3.69 -26.57
C GLN A 370 16.84 -4.39 -25.26
N PRO A 371 16.49 -3.64 -24.21
CA PRO A 371 16.03 -4.20 -22.95
C PRO A 371 14.88 -5.20 -23.15
N LYS A 372 14.90 -6.32 -22.40
CA LYS A 372 13.82 -7.30 -22.39
C LYS A 372 12.64 -6.76 -21.58
N SER A 373 11.80 -5.96 -22.24
CA SER A 373 10.58 -5.39 -21.67
C SER A 373 9.40 -5.96 -22.45
N PRO A 374 8.79 -7.08 -22.01
CA PRO A 374 7.80 -7.79 -22.79
C PRO A 374 6.59 -6.92 -23.11
N VAL A 375 5.97 -7.18 -24.26
CA VAL A 375 4.72 -6.54 -24.69
C VAL A 375 3.75 -7.60 -25.21
N CYS A 376 2.46 -7.35 -25.04
CA CYS A 376 1.41 -8.19 -25.58
C CYS A 376 0.77 -7.47 -26.79
N ASP A 377 0.71 -8.16 -27.93
CA ASP A 377 0.04 -7.61 -29.10
C ASP A 377 -1.49 -7.82 -29.06
N THR A 378 -2.19 -7.20 -30.00
CA THR A 378 -3.66 -7.30 -30.14
C THR A 378 -4.18 -8.70 -30.48
N ASP A 379 -3.30 -9.62 -30.91
CA ASP A 379 -3.63 -11.03 -31.16
C ASP A 379 -3.29 -11.92 -29.95
N ASN A 380 -2.99 -11.32 -28.79
CA ASN A 380 -2.57 -11.99 -27.56
C ASN A 380 -1.27 -12.79 -27.70
N VAL A 381 -0.35 -12.33 -28.54
CA VAL A 381 0.99 -12.90 -28.69
C VAL A 381 2.00 -12.05 -27.93
N GLU A 382 2.74 -12.68 -27.02
CA GLU A 382 3.81 -12.04 -26.27
C GLU A 382 5.07 -11.87 -27.12
N HIS A 383 5.69 -10.68 -27.05
CA HIS A 383 6.97 -10.39 -27.69
C HIS A 383 8.02 -9.96 -26.65
N PRO A 384 9.32 -10.29 -26.85
CA PRO A 384 10.36 -9.96 -25.86
C PRO A 384 10.55 -8.47 -25.59
N ASN A 385 10.28 -7.64 -26.60
CA ASN A 385 10.29 -6.19 -26.53
C ASN A 385 9.47 -5.59 -27.68
N ILE A 386 9.20 -4.28 -27.58
CA ILE A 386 8.41 -3.53 -28.55
C ILE A 386 9.04 -3.55 -29.96
N CYS A 387 10.37 -3.56 -30.07
CA CYS A 387 11.08 -3.62 -31.35
C CYS A 387 10.74 -4.91 -32.11
N TRP A 388 10.76 -6.06 -31.43
CA TRP A 388 10.39 -7.35 -32.02
C TRP A 388 8.94 -7.38 -32.52
N MET A 389 8.02 -6.81 -31.73
CA MET A 389 6.61 -6.69 -32.12
C MET A 389 6.45 -5.85 -33.39
N LEU A 390 7.11 -4.68 -33.44
CA LEU A 390 7.07 -3.78 -34.60
C LEU A 390 7.72 -4.38 -35.84
N GLN A 391 8.82 -5.12 -35.69
CA GLN A 391 9.48 -5.84 -36.78
C GLN A 391 8.57 -6.91 -37.40
N ARG A 392 7.74 -7.56 -36.57
CA ARG A 392 6.71 -8.52 -36.98
C ARG A 392 5.43 -7.86 -37.51
N ARG A 393 5.40 -6.52 -37.62
CA ARG A 393 4.24 -5.72 -38.06
C ARG A 393 2.98 -5.97 -37.25
N LYS A 394 3.14 -6.29 -35.96
CA LYS A 394 2.04 -6.45 -35.01
C LYS A 394 1.68 -5.11 -34.36
N SER A 395 0.45 -4.99 -33.88
CA SER A 395 -0.07 -3.81 -33.18
C SER A 395 -0.06 -4.04 -31.68
N LEU A 396 0.38 -3.03 -30.93
CA LEU A 396 0.43 -3.10 -29.46
C LEU A 396 -0.98 -3.27 -28.89
N GLY A 397 -1.16 -4.30 -28.08
CA GLY A 397 -2.33 -4.42 -27.19
C GLY A 397 -2.08 -3.66 -25.90
N TYR A 398 -0.99 -4.01 -25.21
CA TYR A 398 -0.53 -3.35 -23.98
C TYR A 398 0.93 -3.68 -23.65
N TYR A 399 1.55 -2.86 -22.81
CA TYR A 399 2.89 -3.13 -22.27
C TYR A 399 2.83 -4.19 -21.17
N GLY A 400 3.85 -5.06 -21.11
CA GLY A 400 3.90 -6.18 -20.18
C GLY A 400 3.65 -7.53 -20.84
N LYS A 401 3.73 -8.60 -20.04
CA LYS A 401 3.45 -9.97 -20.47
C LYS A 401 1.98 -10.16 -20.80
N CYS A 402 1.67 -11.11 -21.68
CA CYS A 402 0.26 -11.42 -21.96
C CYS A 402 -0.42 -12.02 -20.73
N MET A 403 -1.55 -11.46 -20.33
CA MET A 403 -2.33 -11.87 -19.17
C MET A 403 -3.42 -12.89 -19.57
N PRO A 404 -3.51 -14.05 -18.90
CA PRO A 404 -4.45 -15.10 -19.27
C PRO A 404 -5.88 -14.92 -18.72
N HIS A 405 -6.07 -14.11 -17.67
CA HIS A 405 -7.34 -14.00 -16.91
C HIS A 405 -8.02 -12.65 -17.07
N CYS A 406 -8.05 -12.12 -18.29
CA CYS A 406 -8.75 -10.89 -18.63
C CYS A 406 -9.28 -10.98 -20.06
N ARG A 407 -10.28 -10.15 -20.38
CA ARG A 407 -10.76 -10.01 -21.75
C ARG A 407 -9.75 -9.19 -22.57
N GLY A 408 -9.18 -9.82 -23.60
CA GLY A 408 -8.20 -9.20 -24.50
C GLY A 408 -8.79 -8.22 -25.52
N SER A 409 -10.12 -8.15 -25.65
CA SER A 409 -10.83 -7.26 -26.57
C SER A 409 -12.12 -6.72 -25.99
N GLY A 410 -12.62 -5.63 -26.58
CA GLY A 410 -13.83 -4.93 -26.17
C GLY A 410 -13.50 -3.74 -25.27
N LEU A 411 -13.96 -2.55 -25.65
CA LEU A 411 -13.68 -1.32 -24.91
C LEU A 411 -14.17 -1.44 -23.46
N VAL A 412 -13.41 -0.87 -22.54
CA VAL A 412 -13.80 -0.74 -21.13
C VAL A 412 -13.52 0.68 -20.64
N CYS A 413 -14.35 1.14 -19.69
CA CYS A 413 -14.09 2.35 -18.95
C CYS A 413 -13.42 1.99 -17.63
N GLY A 414 -12.26 2.56 -17.37
CA GLY A 414 -11.57 2.42 -16.09
C GLY A 414 -12.18 3.30 -15.00
N HIS A 415 -12.00 2.95 -13.73
CA HIS A 415 -12.37 3.81 -12.59
C HIS A 415 -11.63 5.15 -12.57
N ASN A 416 -10.57 5.29 -13.38
CA ASN A 416 -9.86 6.54 -13.60
C ASN A 416 -10.56 7.52 -14.56
N GLY A 417 -11.61 7.07 -15.25
CA GLY A 417 -12.32 7.83 -16.29
C GLY A 417 -11.70 7.73 -17.68
N GLU A 418 -10.71 6.85 -17.89
CA GLU A 418 -10.10 6.61 -19.20
C GLU A 418 -10.71 5.39 -19.89
N THR A 419 -10.83 5.48 -21.21
CA THR A 419 -11.23 4.35 -22.05
C THR A 419 -10.00 3.52 -22.43
N TYR A 420 -10.14 2.19 -22.37
CA TYR A 420 -9.11 1.24 -22.76
C TYR A 420 -9.63 0.31 -23.86
N ALA A 421 -8.71 -0.19 -24.69
CA ALA A 421 -9.03 -1.11 -25.79
C ALA A 421 -9.57 -2.46 -25.32
N SER A 422 -9.21 -2.86 -24.09
CA SER A 422 -9.60 -4.12 -23.46
C SER A 422 -9.43 -4.06 -21.93
N GLU A 423 -10.01 -5.03 -21.24
CA GLU A 423 -9.81 -5.22 -19.79
C GLU A 423 -8.32 -5.47 -19.47
N CYS A 424 -7.65 -6.30 -20.27
CA CYS A 424 -6.22 -6.54 -20.11
C CYS A 424 -5.39 -5.24 -20.26
N ALA A 425 -5.76 -4.36 -21.19
CA ALA A 425 -5.07 -3.10 -21.37
C ALA A 425 -5.26 -2.15 -20.17
N ALA A 426 -6.45 -2.11 -19.56
CA ALA A 426 -6.69 -1.35 -18.34
C ALA A 426 -5.84 -1.87 -17.16
N TRP A 427 -5.80 -3.19 -16.97
CA TRP A 427 -5.04 -3.81 -15.88
C TRP A 427 -3.52 -3.68 -16.05
N ALA A 428 -3.03 -3.70 -17.29
CA ALA A 428 -1.61 -3.44 -17.60
C ALA A 428 -1.18 -2.04 -17.13
N GLU A 429 -2.06 -1.07 -17.24
CA GLU A 429 -1.87 0.30 -16.74
C GLU A 429 -2.23 0.47 -15.25
N ARG A 430 -2.48 -0.64 -14.53
CA ARG A 430 -2.87 -0.66 -13.11
C ARG A 430 -4.14 0.13 -12.82
N VAL A 431 -5.11 0.02 -13.72
CA VAL A 431 -6.44 0.62 -13.57
C VAL A 431 -7.52 -0.46 -13.52
N SER A 432 -8.38 -0.39 -12.50
CA SER A 432 -9.55 -1.27 -12.39
C SER A 432 -10.65 -0.85 -13.36
N VAL A 433 -11.45 -1.81 -13.81
CA VAL A 433 -12.56 -1.57 -14.73
C VAL A 433 -13.82 -1.15 -13.96
N ASP A 434 -14.41 -0.03 -14.38
CA ASP A 434 -15.69 0.46 -13.88
C ASP A 434 -16.85 -0.22 -14.59
N TYR A 435 -16.88 -0.13 -15.92
CA TYR A 435 -17.91 -0.75 -16.76
C TYR A 435 -17.42 -1.06 -18.17
N MET A 436 -18.18 -1.91 -18.87
CA MET A 436 -17.92 -2.28 -20.27
C MET A 436 -18.37 -1.16 -21.22
N GLY A 437 -17.60 -0.92 -22.28
CA GLY A 437 -17.80 0.15 -23.26
C GLY A 437 -16.85 1.33 -23.06
N ALA A 438 -16.91 2.30 -23.96
CA ALA A 438 -16.19 3.57 -23.79
C ALA A 438 -16.76 4.37 -22.61
N CYS A 439 -15.92 5.20 -21.98
CA CYS A 439 -16.39 6.07 -20.90
C CYS A 439 -17.40 7.08 -21.41
N ALA A 440 -18.60 7.07 -20.83
CA ALA A 440 -19.72 7.93 -21.20
C ALA A 440 -20.46 8.53 -19.99
N ALA A 441 -20.09 8.11 -18.77
CA ALA A 441 -20.69 8.55 -17.53
C ALA A 441 -19.62 8.61 -16.43
N VAL A 442 -19.89 9.43 -15.40
CA VAL A 442 -19.02 9.60 -14.25
C VAL A 442 -19.82 9.54 -12.95
N GLY A 443 -19.29 8.82 -11.97
CA GLY A 443 -19.85 8.75 -10.63
C GLY A 443 -19.66 10.04 -9.83
N SER A 444 -20.39 10.15 -8.71
CA SER A 444 -20.16 11.23 -7.75
C SER A 444 -18.86 11.04 -6.97
N LYS A 445 -18.55 11.99 -6.09
CA LYS A 445 -17.41 11.94 -5.17
C LYS A 445 -17.37 10.69 -4.27
N TYR A 446 -18.52 10.16 -3.89
CA TYR A 446 -18.64 8.95 -3.05
C TYR A 446 -18.94 7.70 -3.87
N GLY A 447 -19.02 7.86 -5.20
CA GLY A 447 -19.56 6.91 -6.15
C GLY A 447 -21.05 6.60 -5.93
N LYS A 448 -21.67 6.06 -6.99
CA LYS A 448 -23.11 5.85 -7.18
C LYS A 448 -24.00 7.06 -6.92
N ASP A 449 -24.44 7.69 -8.01
CA ASP A 449 -25.48 8.71 -8.02
C ASP A 449 -26.34 8.56 -9.29
N SER A 450 -27.40 9.36 -9.44
CA SER A 450 -28.30 9.38 -10.62
C SER A 450 -27.57 9.47 -11.98
N ARG A 451 -26.33 9.99 -11.97
CA ARG A 451 -25.44 10.23 -13.12
C ARG A 451 -24.84 9.00 -13.78
N CYS A 452 -24.98 7.84 -13.13
CA CYS A 452 -24.64 6.53 -13.72
C CYS A 452 -25.88 5.82 -14.30
N GLY A 453 -26.98 6.56 -14.51
CA GLY A 453 -28.24 6.05 -15.06
C GLY A 453 -28.06 5.54 -16.48
N GLY A 454 -27.87 4.23 -16.62
CA GLY A 454 -27.60 3.57 -17.90
C GLY A 454 -26.36 2.67 -17.87
N ILE A 455 -25.50 2.84 -16.87
CA ILE A 455 -24.34 1.96 -16.67
C ILE A 455 -24.78 0.65 -16.03
N LYS A 456 -24.46 -0.46 -16.70
CA LYS A 456 -24.68 -1.81 -16.17
C LYS A 456 -23.40 -2.32 -15.53
N CYS A 457 -23.39 -2.38 -14.21
CA CYS A 457 -22.26 -2.88 -13.44
C CYS A 457 -22.15 -4.40 -13.49
N ALA A 458 -20.92 -4.91 -13.48
CA ALA A 458 -20.65 -6.32 -13.23
C ALA A 458 -21.09 -6.69 -11.80
N PRO A 459 -21.56 -7.92 -11.57
CA PRO A 459 -21.81 -8.40 -10.21
C PRO A 459 -20.50 -8.45 -9.42
N LEU A 460 -20.59 -8.22 -8.11
CA LEU A 460 -19.46 -8.43 -7.23
C LEU A 460 -19.14 -9.94 -7.14
N PRO A 461 -17.87 -10.31 -6.92
CA PRO A 461 -17.45 -11.70 -6.88
C PRO A 461 -18.07 -12.50 -5.72
N SER A 462 -18.47 -11.82 -4.64
CA SER A 462 -19.10 -12.45 -3.46
C SER A 462 -20.12 -11.51 -2.82
N GLU A 463 -21.16 -12.09 -2.21
CA GLU A 463 -22.17 -11.34 -1.44
C GLU A 463 -21.62 -10.87 -0.08
N HIS A 464 -20.57 -11.51 0.43
CA HIS A 464 -19.91 -11.14 1.69
C HIS A 464 -18.98 -9.93 1.54
N CYS A 465 -18.67 -9.53 0.31
CA CYS A 465 -17.86 -8.37 0.02
C CYS A 465 -18.46 -7.07 0.59
N THR A 466 -17.62 -6.30 1.27
CA THR A 466 -17.93 -4.90 1.56
C THR A 466 -17.96 -4.11 0.25
N LYS A 467 -19.11 -3.55 -0.10
CA LYS A 467 -19.28 -2.75 -1.33
C LYS A 467 -18.58 -1.42 -1.18
N VAL A 468 -17.50 -1.22 -1.94
CA VAL A 468 -16.80 0.06 -2.00
C VAL A 468 -17.08 0.70 -3.35
N PHE A 469 -17.48 1.97 -3.34
CA PHE A 469 -17.66 2.76 -4.55
C PHE A 469 -16.46 3.70 -4.71
N PRO A 470 -15.58 3.46 -5.70
CA PRO A 470 -14.44 4.33 -5.94
C PRO A 470 -14.90 5.77 -6.28
N PRO A 471 -14.25 6.82 -5.75
CA PRO A 471 -14.57 8.20 -6.09
C PRO A 471 -14.54 8.46 -7.60
N GLY A 472 -15.62 8.99 -8.16
CA GLY A 472 -15.76 9.21 -9.62
C GLY A 472 -16.21 7.97 -10.41
N GLY A 473 -16.27 6.79 -9.76
CA GLY A 473 -16.73 5.54 -10.37
C GLY A 473 -18.24 5.31 -10.26
N CYS A 474 -18.78 4.56 -11.22
CA CYS A 474 -20.19 4.19 -11.25
C CYS A 474 -20.49 2.86 -10.54
N CYS A 475 -19.56 1.92 -10.63
CA CYS A 475 -19.73 0.54 -10.19
C CYS A 475 -18.91 0.23 -8.94
N PRO A 476 -19.47 -0.60 -8.03
CA PRO A 476 -18.78 -0.98 -6.82
C PRO A 476 -17.69 -2.02 -7.11
N ILE A 477 -16.71 -2.07 -6.22
CA ILE A 477 -15.65 -3.09 -6.18
C ILE A 477 -15.73 -3.88 -4.87
N CYS A 478 -15.15 -5.07 -4.86
CA CYS A 478 -14.88 -5.84 -3.64
C CYS A 478 -13.43 -5.57 -3.20
N GLY A 479 -13.26 -4.78 -2.15
CA GLY A 479 -11.94 -4.38 -1.68
C GLY A 479 -11.98 -3.14 -0.81
N ALA A 480 -10.87 -2.41 -0.79
CA ALA A 480 -10.73 -1.16 -0.05
C ALA A 480 -10.25 -0.03 -0.98
N ALA A 481 -10.68 1.20 -0.67
CA ALA A 481 -10.21 2.40 -1.34
C ALA A 481 -9.51 3.31 -0.32
N LEU A 482 -8.28 3.71 -0.63
CA LEU A 482 -7.51 4.67 0.14
C LEU A 482 -7.41 5.98 -0.64
N ARG A 483 -7.56 7.10 0.08
CA ARG A 483 -7.37 8.44 -0.47
C ARG A 483 -6.04 8.99 0.03
N LEU A 484 -5.10 9.24 -0.88
CA LEU A 484 -3.78 9.76 -0.57
C LEU A 484 -3.71 11.25 -0.92
N LEU A 485 -3.38 12.05 0.09
CA LEU A 485 -3.01 13.45 -0.07
C LEU A 485 -1.48 13.54 -0.14
N TYR A 486 -0.97 14.28 -1.11
CA TYR A 486 0.47 14.45 -1.30
C TYR A 486 0.81 15.94 -1.47
N SER A 487 2.00 16.33 -1.02
CA SER A 487 2.52 17.68 -1.28
C SER A 487 3.08 17.73 -2.69
N GLN A 488 2.43 18.50 -3.55
CA GLN A 488 2.92 18.74 -4.91
C GLN A 488 4.31 19.37 -4.89
N LYS A 489 4.57 20.32 -3.99
CA LYS A 489 5.87 20.97 -3.83
C LYS A 489 7.01 19.98 -3.52
N LEU A 490 6.81 19.07 -2.56
CA LEU A 490 7.82 18.05 -2.24
C LEU A 490 8.03 17.06 -3.38
N SER A 491 6.94 16.71 -4.08
CA SER A 491 7.02 15.86 -5.28
C SER A 491 7.81 16.54 -6.39
N ASP A 492 7.50 17.80 -6.67
CA ASP A 492 8.15 18.62 -7.69
C ASP A 492 9.66 18.77 -7.40
N TRP A 493 10.04 19.05 -6.14
CA TRP A 493 11.46 19.08 -5.73
C TRP A 493 12.18 17.75 -5.92
N SER A 494 11.50 16.64 -5.61
CA SER A 494 12.07 15.30 -5.78
C SER A 494 12.32 15.00 -7.26
N VAL A 495 11.40 15.41 -8.14
CA VAL A 495 11.57 15.26 -9.60
C VAL A 495 12.66 16.18 -10.13
N GLU A 496 12.73 17.44 -9.67
CA GLU A 496 13.74 18.41 -10.11
C GLU A 496 15.16 17.97 -9.73
N ALA A 497 15.33 17.42 -8.54
CA ALA A 497 16.63 16.94 -8.09
C ALA A 497 17.14 15.77 -8.95
N ILE A 498 16.26 14.88 -9.39
CA ILE A 498 16.63 13.72 -10.21
C ILE A 498 16.50 14.08 -11.69
N ARG A 499 17.56 14.69 -12.23
CA ARG A 499 17.63 15.31 -13.56
C ARG A 499 17.20 14.41 -14.75
N ASP A 500 17.13 13.09 -14.58
CA ASP A 500 16.80 12.10 -15.63
C ASP A 500 15.53 11.26 -15.37
N VAL A 501 14.62 11.68 -14.46
CA VAL A 501 13.38 10.91 -14.23
C VAL A 501 12.24 11.45 -15.10
N ASP A 502 11.50 10.51 -15.70
CA ASP A 502 10.21 10.77 -16.34
C ASP A 502 9.24 11.44 -15.34
N PRO A 503 8.26 12.24 -15.81
CA PRO A 503 7.22 12.76 -14.93
C PRO A 503 6.57 11.62 -14.15
N VAL A 504 6.25 11.86 -12.87
CA VAL A 504 5.66 10.82 -12.02
C VAL A 504 4.28 10.45 -12.56
N VAL A 505 4.14 9.20 -12.97
CA VAL A 505 2.90 8.64 -13.49
C VAL A 505 2.20 7.78 -12.44
N ILE A 506 0.87 7.77 -12.49
CA ILE A 506 0.07 7.03 -11.50
C ILE A 506 0.35 5.52 -11.53
N GLN A 507 0.61 4.94 -12.71
CA GLN A 507 0.96 3.52 -12.84
C GLN A 507 2.16 3.14 -11.97
N THR A 508 3.24 3.94 -11.99
CA THR A 508 4.43 3.69 -11.17
C THR A 508 4.15 3.81 -9.68
N ILE A 509 3.25 4.72 -9.26
CA ILE A 509 2.81 4.80 -7.86
C ILE A 509 2.06 3.53 -7.48
N ALA A 510 1.14 3.04 -8.32
CA ALA A 510 0.42 1.79 -8.09
C ALA A 510 1.39 0.60 -7.97
N GLU A 511 2.37 0.50 -8.87
CA GLU A 511 3.39 -0.55 -8.84
C GLU A 511 4.23 -0.51 -7.55
N LYS A 512 4.63 0.68 -7.09
CA LYS A 512 5.39 0.80 -5.84
C LYS A 512 4.55 0.46 -4.62
N LEU A 513 3.29 0.88 -4.58
CA LEU A 513 2.38 0.50 -3.49
C LEU A 513 2.05 -0.99 -3.49
N ARG A 514 1.98 -1.61 -4.68
CA ARG A 514 1.78 -3.06 -4.86
C ARG A 514 2.86 -3.90 -4.19
N GLU A 515 4.11 -3.39 -4.11
CA GLU A 515 5.21 -4.07 -3.41
C GLU A 515 4.96 -4.25 -1.90
N HIS A 516 4.10 -3.41 -1.32
CA HIS A 516 3.71 -3.46 0.10
C HIS A 516 2.52 -4.39 0.38
N VAL A 517 1.76 -4.79 -0.65
CA VAL A 517 0.66 -5.76 -0.49
C VAL A 517 1.21 -7.18 -0.61
N LYS A 518 1.40 -7.82 0.55
CA LYS A 518 2.01 -9.16 0.71
C LYS A 518 1.02 -10.33 0.63
N VAL A 519 -0.20 -10.08 0.14
CA VAL A 519 -1.27 -11.06 -0.03
C VAL A 519 -1.41 -11.39 -1.52
N THR A 520 -1.49 -12.67 -1.87
CA THR A 520 -1.59 -13.11 -3.28
C THR A 520 -2.95 -12.82 -3.92
N GLU A 521 -3.99 -12.77 -3.10
CA GLU A 521 -5.40 -12.67 -3.45
C GLU A 521 -5.85 -11.23 -3.71
N CYS A 522 -4.99 -10.25 -3.44
CA CYS A 522 -5.30 -8.83 -3.56
C CYS A 522 -4.37 -8.15 -4.55
N GLU A 523 -4.90 -7.36 -5.47
CA GLU A 523 -4.13 -6.55 -6.42
C GLU A 523 -4.31 -5.05 -6.14
N VAL A 524 -3.30 -4.25 -6.53
CA VAL A 524 -3.30 -2.80 -6.32
C VAL A 524 -3.49 -2.07 -7.63
N PHE A 525 -4.46 -1.17 -7.63
CA PHE A 525 -4.75 -0.24 -8.71
C PHE A 525 -4.68 1.19 -8.16
N ALA A 526 -4.39 2.17 -9.02
CA ALA A 526 -4.45 3.56 -8.60
C ALA A 526 -4.88 4.48 -9.73
N TYR A 527 -5.47 5.61 -9.37
CA TYR A 527 -5.85 6.64 -10.33
C TYR A 527 -5.87 8.02 -9.68
N LEU A 528 -5.77 9.06 -10.50
CA LEU A 528 -6.00 10.44 -10.08
C LEU A 528 -7.51 10.72 -10.10
N SER A 529 -8.08 11.13 -8.97
CA SER A 529 -9.49 11.48 -8.86
C SER A 529 -9.85 12.72 -9.71
N LEU A 530 -11.14 13.06 -9.78
CA LEU A 530 -11.61 14.33 -10.39
C LEU A 530 -11.14 15.58 -9.64
N GLU A 531 -10.63 15.42 -8.42
CA GLU A 531 -10.13 16.49 -7.59
C GLU A 531 -8.59 16.49 -7.46
N SER A 532 -7.89 15.70 -8.26
CA SER A 532 -6.41 15.62 -8.27
C SER A 532 -5.76 15.03 -7.01
N ASP A 533 -6.50 14.23 -6.24
CA ASP A 533 -5.92 13.34 -5.22
C ASP A 533 -5.75 11.91 -5.75
N ILE A 534 -4.81 11.17 -5.18
CA ILE A 534 -4.51 9.80 -5.61
C ILE A 534 -5.44 8.84 -4.88
N ILE A 535 -6.23 8.10 -5.63
CA ILE A 535 -7.03 6.99 -5.12
C ILE A 535 -6.26 5.71 -5.35
N VAL A 536 -6.12 4.90 -4.31
CA VAL A 536 -5.51 3.57 -4.36
C VAL A 536 -6.59 2.56 -4.02
N LEU A 537 -6.77 1.58 -4.90
CA LEU A 537 -7.72 0.50 -4.73
C LEU A 537 -6.95 -0.78 -4.46
N VAL A 538 -7.27 -1.45 -3.36
CA VAL A 538 -6.80 -2.81 -3.05
C VAL A 538 -7.99 -3.74 -3.28
N ILE A 539 -7.98 -4.46 -4.38
CA ILE A 539 -9.12 -5.24 -4.89
C ILE A 539 -8.80 -6.73 -4.78
N ALA A 540 -9.78 -7.51 -4.32
CA ALA A 540 -9.67 -8.97 -4.35
C ALA A 540 -9.76 -9.49 -5.79
N ILE A 541 -8.82 -10.35 -6.20
CA ILE A 541 -8.75 -10.95 -7.53
C ILE A 541 -9.14 -12.43 -7.56
N THR A 542 -9.60 -12.96 -6.43
CA THR A 542 -10.14 -14.32 -6.34
C THR A 542 -11.61 -14.36 -6.74
N ASP A 543 -12.09 -15.53 -7.16
CA ASP A 543 -13.49 -15.71 -7.55
C ASP A 543 -14.46 -15.73 -6.35
N SER A 544 -13.96 -16.01 -5.14
CA SER A 544 -14.75 -16.14 -3.92
C SER A 544 -14.09 -15.45 -2.71
N PRO A 545 -13.92 -14.12 -2.73
CA PRO A 545 -13.41 -13.38 -1.59
C PRO A 545 -14.40 -13.41 -0.42
N THR A 546 -13.85 -13.44 0.79
CA THR A 546 -14.61 -13.49 2.06
C THR A 546 -14.77 -12.13 2.71
#